data_AF-A0A0V8QIU6-F1
#
_entry.id   AF-A0A0V8QIU6-F1
#
_cell.length_a   1.000
_cell.length_b   1.000
_cell.length_c   1.000
_cell.angle_alpha   90.00
_cell.angle_beta   90.00
_cell.angle_gamma   90.00
#
_symmetry.space_group_name_H-M   'P 1'
#
loop_
_entity.id
_entity.type
_entity.pdbx_description
1 polymer ?
#
loop_
_entity_poly.entity_id
_entity_poly.type
_entity_poly.pdbx_seq_one_letter_code
_entity_poly.pdbx_strand_id
1 'polypeptide(L)'
;MIIFFIVLIAAVVCIVLYKRGIFNSISENINVSQKYDSEYGNFVISGKKNKFIITKNEHLSFLVEDGQIVACKDKRVGNDFKYYGGK
;
A
#
# COMPACT_ATOMS: atom_id res chain seq x y z
N MET A 1 -16.17 -39.82 10.69
CA MET A 1 -17.07 -38.68 10.95
C MET A 1 -16.35 -37.49 11.60
N ILE A 2 -15.67 -37.66 12.74
CA ILE A 2 -15.04 -36.54 13.48
C ILE A 2 -14.03 -35.73 12.62
N ILE A 3 -13.19 -36.41 11.83
CA ILE A 3 -12.21 -35.76 10.94
C ILE A 3 -12.91 -34.88 9.90
N PHE A 4 -14.05 -35.33 9.36
CA PHE A 4 -14.82 -34.58 8.36
C PHE A 4 -15.39 -33.28 8.94
N PHE A 5 -15.87 -33.32 10.19
CA PHE A 5 -16.33 -32.13 10.90
C PHE A 5 -15.20 -31.14 11.18
N ILE A 6 -14.01 -31.60 11.54
CA ILE A 6 -12.84 -30.73 11.77
C ILE A 6 -12.45 -30.00 10.47
N VAL A 7 -12.41 -30.71 9.34
CA VAL A 7 -12.09 -30.12 8.04
C VAL A 7 -13.16 -29.10 7.62
N LEU A 8 -14.45 -29.40 7.83
CA LEU A 8 -15.54 -28.48 7.52
C LEU A 8 -15.46 -27.19 8.35
N ILE A 9 -15.21 -27.31 9.66
CA ILE A 9 -15.06 -26.17 10.56
C ILE A 9 -13.86 -25.32 10.14
N ALA A 10 -12.72 -25.93 9.85
CA ALA A 10 -11.54 -25.23 9.37
C ALA A 10 -11.82 -24.46 8.06
N ALA A 11 -12.54 -25.07 7.11
CA ALA A 11 -12.92 -24.41 5.86
C ALA A 11 -13.83 -23.20 6.08
N VAL A 12 -14.85 -23.32 6.94
CA VAL A 12 -15.74 -22.21 7.29
C VAL A 12 -14.98 -21.07 7.96
N VAL A 13 -14.09 -21.38 8.90
CA VAL A 13 -13.22 -20.39 9.55
C VAL A 13 -12.36 -19.67 8.52
N CYS A 14 -11.71 -20.40 7.60
CA CYS A 14 -10.91 -19.81 6.52
C CYS A 14 -11.73 -18.86 5.63
N ILE A 15 -12.96 -19.23 5.25
CA ILE A 15 -13.85 -18.39 4.43
C ILE A 15 -14.23 -17.10 5.17
N VAL A 16 -14.54 -17.20 6.47
CA VAL A 16 -14.89 -16.04 7.31
C VAL A 16 -13.70 -15.10 7.45
N LEU A 17 -12.49 -15.63 7.68
CA LEU A 17 -11.26 -14.84 7.80
C LEU A 17 -10.91 -14.15 6.48
N TYR A 18 -11.10 -14.83 5.35
CA TYR A 18 -10.90 -14.25 4.01
C TYR A 18 -11.87 -13.09 3.75
N LYS A 19 -13.18 -13.29 3.98
CA LYS A 19 -14.19 -12.24 3.80
C LYS A 19 -14.00 -11.03 4.72
N ARG A 20 -13.50 -11.25 5.94
CA ARG A 20 -13.19 -10.17 6.88
C ARG A 20 -11.95 -9.35 6.49
N GLY A 21 -11.23 -9.73 5.43
CA GLY A 21 -10.05 -8.98 4.98
C GLY A 21 -8.90 -9.01 6.00
N ILE A 22 -8.91 -9.95 6.95
CA ILE A 22 -7.88 -10.03 8.01
C ILE A 22 -6.48 -10.21 7.40
N PHE A 23 -6.38 -10.99 6.32
CA PHE A 23 -5.12 -11.12 5.58
C PHE A 23 -4.65 -9.81 4.92
N ASN A 24 -5.57 -8.94 4.50
CA ASN A 24 -5.21 -7.63 3.94
C ASN A 24 -4.64 -6.71 5.02
N SER A 25 -5.26 -6.71 6.20
CA SER A 25 -4.78 -5.95 7.38
C SER A 25 -3.37 -6.36 7.83
N ILE A 26 -3.01 -7.64 7.73
CA ILE A 26 -1.66 -8.10 8.07
C ILE A 26 -0.61 -7.48 7.12
N SER A 27 -0.94 -7.33 5.84
CA SER A 27 -0.06 -6.69 4.85
C SER A 27 0.08 -5.18 5.06
N GLU A 28 -0.90 -4.51 5.67
CA GLU A 28 -0.89 -3.06 5.91
C GLU A 28 0.19 -2.60 6.91
N ASN A 29 0.69 -3.49 7.77
CA ASN A 29 1.75 -3.16 8.73
C ASN A 29 3.17 -3.36 8.20
N ILE A 30 3.33 -3.82 6.97
CA ILE A 30 4.65 -3.94 6.36
C ILE A 30 5.12 -2.54 5.95
N ASN A 31 6.15 -2.04 6.62
CA ASN A 31 6.83 -0.83 6.22
C ASN A 31 7.72 -1.10 5.00
N VAL A 32 7.66 -0.22 4.02
CA VAL A 32 8.53 -0.20 2.84
C VAL A 32 9.44 1.01 2.91
N SER A 33 10.73 0.79 2.70
CA SER A 33 11.74 1.84 2.59
C SER A 33 12.78 1.39 1.58
N GLN A 34 12.81 2.03 0.42
CA GLN A 34 13.72 1.67 -0.68
C GLN A 34 14.23 2.93 -1.37
N LYS A 35 15.43 2.83 -1.95
CA LYS A 35 16.00 3.85 -2.82
C LYS A 35 16.35 3.22 -4.15
N TYR A 36 16.10 3.95 -5.23
CA TYR A 36 16.34 3.50 -6.59
C TYR A 36 16.89 4.67 -7.42
N ASP A 37 18.07 4.47 -7.99
CA ASP A 37 18.72 5.43 -8.87
C ASP A 37 18.63 4.97 -10.32
N SER A 38 18.30 5.89 -11.22
CA SER A 38 18.17 5.64 -12.65
C SER A 38 18.63 6.85 -13.46
N GLU A 39 18.76 6.69 -14.78
CA GLU A 39 19.01 7.79 -15.71
C GLU A 39 17.96 8.92 -15.64
N TYR A 40 16.73 8.59 -15.19
CA TYR A 40 15.63 9.55 -15.04
C TYR A 40 15.63 10.28 -13.68
N GLY A 41 16.55 9.93 -12.78
CA GLY A 41 16.70 10.52 -11.45
C GLY A 41 16.72 9.50 -10.31
N ASN A 42 16.79 10.05 -9.10
CA ASN A 42 16.72 9.32 -7.83
C ASN A 42 15.26 9.20 -7.38
N PHE A 43 14.92 8.03 -6.85
CA PHE A 43 13.62 7.72 -6.28
C PHE A 43 13.78 7.18 -4.86
N VAL A 44 13.04 7.76 -3.91
CA VAL A 44 12.95 7.29 -2.53
C VAL A 44 11.52 6.88 -2.24
N ILE A 45 11.33 5.62 -1.85
CA ILE A 45 10.05 5.03 -1.50
C ILE A 45 10.00 4.89 0.02
N SER A 46 8.95 5.41 0.65
CA SER A 46 8.76 5.26 2.10
C SER A 46 7.29 5.21 2.50
N GLY A 47 6.95 4.34 3.44
CA GLY A 47 5.60 4.25 4.02
C GLY A 47 5.19 2.82 4.31
N LYS A 48 3.87 2.55 4.25
CA LYS A 48 3.30 1.22 4.40
C LYS A 48 3.07 0.59 3.02
N LYS A 49 3.14 -0.73 2.91
CA LYS A 49 3.03 -1.46 1.63
C LYS A 49 1.78 -1.07 0.80
N ASN A 50 0.65 -0.82 1.46
CA ASN A 50 -0.60 -0.42 0.80
C ASN A 50 -0.78 1.11 0.72
N LYS A 51 0.07 1.89 1.42
CA LYS A 51 0.02 3.35 1.44
C LYS A 51 1.43 3.92 1.65
N PHE A 52 2.06 4.36 0.59
CA PHE A 52 3.43 4.87 0.60
C PHE A 52 3.62 6.07 -0.31
N ILE A 53 4.73 6.76 -0.12
CA ILE A 53 5.12 7.91 -0.92
C ILE A 53 6.34 7.53 -1.76
N ILE A 54 6.29 7.87 -3.04
CA ILE A 54 7.45 7.84 -3.93
C ILE A 54 7.92 9.29 -4.09
N THR A 55 9.16 9.60 -3.74
CA THR A 55 9.77 10.92 -3.93
C THR A 55 10.84 10.85 -5.01
N LYS A 56 10.65 11.56 -6.11
CA LYS A 56 11.61 11.74 -7.20
C LYS A 56 12.44 13.00 -6.98
N ASN A 57 13.76 12.85 -7.06
CA ASN A 57 14.75 13.94 -6.98
C ASN A 57 14.48 14.89 -5.82
N GLU A 58 14.03 14.36 -4.68
CA GLU A 58 13.66 15.11 -3.47
C GLU A 58 12.48 16.10 -3.60
N HIS A 59 12.10 16.52 -4.81
CA HIS A 59 11.15 17.61 -5.07
C HIS A 59 9.72 17.13 -5.37
N LEU A 60 9.58 16.06 -6.16
CA LEU A 60 8.27 15.55 -6.58
C LEU A 60 7.90 14.34 -5.75
N SER A 61 6.79 14.39 -5.04
CA SER A 61 6.27 13.28 -4.25
C SER A 61 4.94 12.79 -4.81
N PHE A 62 4.76 11.47 -4.86
CA PHE A 62 3.56 10.80 -5.32
C PHE A 62 3.03 9.93 -4.20
N LEU A 63 1.76 10.09 -3.84
CA LEU A 63 1.08 9.22 -2.88
C LEU A 63 0.49 8.03 -3.62
N VAL A 64 0.87 6.83 -3.19
CA VAL A 64 0.37 5.57 -3.71
C VAL A 64 -0.50 4.93 -2.65
N GLU A 65 -1.74 4.59 -3.01
CA GLU A 65 -2.68 3.83 -2.20
C GLU A 65 -3.17 2.63 -3.00
N ASP A 66 -3.09 1.42 -2.44
CA ASP A 66 -3.53 0.15 -3.05
C ASP A 66 -3.01 -0.05 -4.49
N GLY A 67 -1.75 0.34 -4.73
CA GLY A 67 -1.07 0.21 -6.02
C GLY A 67 -1.40 1.29 -7.05
N GLN A 68 -2.20 2.30 -6.69
CA GLN A 68 -2.56 3.41 -7.58
C GLN A 68 -1.95 4.71 -7.08
N ILE A 69 -1.46 5.55 -8.00
CA ILE A 69 -1.04 6.92 -7.66
C ILE A 69 -2.31 7.77 -7.50
N VAL A 70 -2.60 8.19 -6.28
CA VAL A 70 -3.83 8.93 -5.95
C VAL A 70 -3.61 10.43 -5.78
N ALA A 71 -2.38 10.86 -5.53
CA ALA A 71 -2.05 12.28 -5.40
C ALA A 71 -0.61 12.60 -5.79
N CYS A 72 -0.37 13.86 -6.15
CA CYS A 72 0.97 14.39 -6.38
C CYS A 72 1.23 15.66 -5.54
N LYS A 73 2.50 15.87 -5.20
CA LYS A 73 2.99 17.04 -4.46
C LYS A 73 4.29 17.50 -5.10
N ASP A 74 4.35 18.77 -5.48
CA ASP A 74 5.59 19.43 -5.88
C ASP A 74 6.05 20.36 -4.74
N LYS A 75 7.09 19.92 -4.02
CA LYS A 75 7.64 20.66 -2.86
C LYS A 75 8.18 22.04 -3.22
N ARG A 76 8.43 22.32 -4.50
CA ARG A 76 8.91 23.64 -4.95
C ARG A 76 7.79 24.67 -5.00
N VAL A 77 6.54 24.23 -5.15
CA VAL A 77 5.37 25.10 -5.32
C VAL A 77 4.50 25.13 -4.07
N GLY A 78 4.46 24.03 -3.30
CA GLY A 78 3.69 23.98 -2.07
C GLY A 78 3.91 22.69 -1.30
N ASN A 79 3.34 22.63 -0.09
CA ASN A 79 3.51 21.49 0.80
C ASN A 79 2.36 20.49 0.80
N ASP A 80 1.33 20.71 0.00
CA ASP A 80 0.13 19.88 0.01
C ASP A 80 0.08 18.89 -1.17
N PHE A 81 -0.50 17.73 -0.92
CA PHE A 81 -0.82 16.76 -1.97
C PHE A 81 -2.11 17.20 -2.69
N LYS A 82 -2.05 17.23 -4.01
CA LYS A 82 -3.22 17.40 -4.89
C LYS A 82 -3.72 16.04 -5.33
N TYR A 83 -4.94 15.69 -4.94
CA TYR A 83 -5.55 14.39 -5.23
C TYR A 83 -6.15 14.37 -6.63
N TYR A 84 -5.93 13.27 -7.33
CA TYR A 84 -6.57 13.00 -8.61
C TYR A 84 -8.02 12.56 -8.37
N GLY A 85 -8.94 12.92 -9.26
CA GLY A 85 -10.35 12.52 -9.16
C GLY A 85 -11.23 13.38 -8.23
N GLY A 86 -10.72 14.48 -7.68
CA GLY A 86 -11.53 15.56 -7.11
C GLY A 86 -12.35 15.22 -5.86
N LYS A 87 -11.86 14.31 -5.01
CA LYS A 87 -12.43 14.15 -3.65
C LYS A 87 -11.97 15.26 -2.71
#